data_AF-A0A5A7NHB3-F1
#
_entry.id   AF-A0A5A7NHB3-F1
#
_cell.length_a   1.000
_cell.length_b   1.000
_cell.length_c   1.000
_cell.angle_alpha   90.00
_cell.angle_beta   90.00
_cell.angle_gamma   90.00
#
_symmetry.space_group_name_H-M   'P 1'
#
loop_
_entity.id
_entity.type
_entity.pdbx_description
1 polymer ?
#
loop_
_entity_poly.entity_id
_entity_poly.type
_entity_poly.pdbx_seq_one_letter_code
_entity_poly.pdbx_strand_id
1 'polypeptide(L)'
;MALYAVLTGTPPALDLGVGYVVSFLYLTVFGTVAGFTIYLTLLKTWGLGRTAYVAIAIPLVALAISTIFENYQWTPLAVAGVGLVLAGNLMLIRKRRPAPMATDSLCNPEKPVA
;
A
#
# COMPACT_ATOMS: atom_id res chain seq x y z
N MET A 1 -8.96 3.61 22.66
CA MET A 1 -7.94 2.82 23.38
C MET A 1 -7.08 3.66 24.31
N ALA A 2 -6.66 4.89 23.96
CA ALA A 2 -5.91 5.77 24.86
C ALA A 2 -6.67 6.13 26.16
N LEU A 3 -7.97 6.43 26.08
CA LEU A 3 -8.80 6.70 27.26
C LEU A 3 -8.93 5.47 28.18
N TYR A 4 -9.02 4.27 27.59
CA TYR A 4 -9.11 3.01 28.35
C TYR A 4 -7.81 2.70 29.10
N ALA A 5 -6.65 2.91 28.47
CA ALA A 5 -5.33 2.71 29.09
C ALA A 5 -5.05 3.68 30.24
N VAL A 6 -5.49 4.94 30.12
CA VAL A 6 -5.38 5.94 31.20
C VAL A 6 -6.29 5.57 32.39
N LEU A 7 -7.48 5.02 32.12
CA LEU A 7 -8.41 4.57 33.16
C LEU A 7 -7.97 3.28 33.86
N THR A 8 -7.25 2.37 33.19
CA THR A 8 -6.73 1.13 33.78
C THR A 8 -5.37 1.28 34.46
N GLY A 9 -4.78 2.48 34.47
CA GLY A 9 -3.50 2.74 35.14
C GLY A 9 -2.34 1.90 34.59
N THR A 10 -2.44 1.42 33.36
CA THR A 10 -1.38 0.61 32.75
C THR A 10 -0.23 1.56 32.42
N PRO A 11 0.96 1.40 33.02
CA PRO A 11 2.10 2.20 32.61
C PRO A 11 2.33 1.95 31.11
N PRO A 12 2.64 2.97 30.30
CA PRO A 12 3.09 2.76 28.93
C PRO A 12 4.42 1.99 29.00
N ALA A 13 4.32 0.66 29.06
CA ALA A 13 5.43 -0.25 29.15
C ALA A 13 6.07 -0.34 27.77
N LEU A 14 6.83 0.68 27.40
CA LEU A 14 7.93 0.52 26.46
C LEU A 14 9.00 -0.29 27.18
N ASP A 15 8.74 -1.60 27.27
CA ASP A 15 9.73 -2.55 27.75
C ASP A 15 10.83 -2.59 26.69
N LEU A 16 11.93 -1.88 26.95
CA LEU A 16 13.15 -1.91 26.13
C LEU A 16 13.89 -3.26 26.27
N GLY A 17 13.17 -4.31 26.64
CA GLY A 17 13.66 -5.67 26.68
C GLY A 17 14.19 -6.08 25.30
N VAL A 18 15.25 -6.88 25.31
CA VAL A 18 15.94 -7.33 24.10
C VAL A 18 14.97 -7.96 23.10
N GLY A 19 13.97 -8.71 23.55
CA GLY A 19 12.96 -9.33 22.68
C GLY A 19 12.09 -8.32 21.91
N TYR A 20 11.71 -7.21 22.54
CA TYR A 20 10.94 -6.15 21.88
C TYR A 20 11.78 -5.45 20.81
N VAL A 21 13.01 -5.07 21.16
CA VAL A 21 13.93 -4.38 20.26
C VAL A 21 14.27 -5.25 19.04
N VAL A 22 14.52 -6.55 19.25
CA VAL A 22 14.82 -7.49 18.16
C VAL A 22 13.61 -7.67 17.24
N SER A 23 12.41 -7.86 17.79
CA SER A 23 11.18 -7.98 16.99
C SER A 23 10.89 -6.72 16.19
N PHE A 24 11.08 -5.55 16.82
CA PHE A 24 10.92 -4.24 16.18
C PHE A 24 11.91 -4.02 15.04
N LEU A 25 13.20 -4.33 15.26
CA LEU A 25 14.22 -4.24 14.22
C LEU A 25 13.90 -5.19 13.06
N TYR A 26 13.53 -6.43 13.37
CA TYR A 26 13.21 -7.42 12.36
C TYR A 26 12.07 -6.96 11.44
N LEU A 27 10.94 -6.51 12.02
CA LEU A 27 9.81 -5.99 11.23
C LEU A 27 10.17 -4.71 10.46
N THR A 28 10.95 -3.82 11.07
CA THR A 28 11.33 -2.56 10.42
C THR A 28 12.20 -2.83 9.20
N VAL A 29 13.21 -3.69 9.32
CA VAL A 29 14.14 -3.97 8.22
C VAL A 29 13.47 -4.83 7.14
N PHE A 30 12.92 -5.99 7.52
CA PHE A 30 12.40 -6.95 6.55
C PHE A 30 10.97 -6.65 6.09
N GLY A 31 10.11 -6.18 6.99
CA GLY A 31 8.72 -5.86 6.65
C GLY A 31 8.58 -4.49 5.96
N THR A 32 9.33 -3.48 6.43
CA THR A 32 9.15 -2.10 5.96
C THR A 32 10.24 -1.67 5.00
N VAL A 33 11.51 -1.62 5.40
CA VAL A 33 12.60 -1.08 4.57
C VAL A 33 12.68 -1.86 3.25
N ALA A 34 12.76 -3.19 3.30
CA ALA A 34 12.81 -4.01 2.09
C ALA A 34 11.59 -3.81 1.17
N GLY A 35 10.38 -3.82 1.73
CA GLY A 35 9.15 -3.60 0.96
C GLY A 35 9.11 -2.22 0.31
N PHE A 36 9.54 -1.18 1.02
CA PHE A 36 9.58 0.18 0.52
C PHE A 36 10.67 0.37 -0.54
N THR A 37 11.84 -0.24 -0.35
CA THR A 37 12.92 -0.23 -1.34
C THR A 37 12.47 -0.89 -2.65
N ILE A 38 11.81 -2.04 -2.58
CA ILE A 38 11.24 -2.71 -3.76
C ILE A 38 10.19 -1.81 -4.43
N TYR A 39 9.28 -1.24 -3.65
CA TYR A 39 8.26 -0.33 -4.17
C TYR A 39 8.85 0.89 -4.89
N LEU A 40 9.81 1.59 -4.27
CA LEU A 40 10.46 2.75 -4.89
C LEU A 40 11.29 2.36 -6.11
N THR A 41 11.94 1.20 -6.08
CA THR A 41 12.70 0.67 -7.22
C THR A 41 11.77 0.40 -8.41
N LEU A 42 10.62 -0.23 -8.17
CA LEU A 42 9.58 -0.44 -9.17
C LEU A 42 9.02 0.88 -9.68
N LEU A 43 8.78 1.84 -8.78
CA LEU A 43 8.28 3.16 -9.13
C LEU A 43 9.25 3.92 -10.05
N LYS A 44 10.55 3.85 -9.76
CA LYS A 44 11.61 4.46 -10.56
C LYS A 44 11.77 3.79 -11.93
N THR A 45 11.61 2.46 -12.00
CA THR A 45 11.85 1.69 -13.24
C THR A 45 10.64 1.62 -14.16
N TRP A 46 9.43 1.49 -13.63
CA TRP A 46 8.19 1.28 -14.42
C TRP A 46 7.28 2.50 -14.49
N GLY A 47 7.57 3.55 -13.71
CA GLY A 47 6.74 4.75 -13.60
C GLY A 47 5.41 4.52 -12.86
N LEU A 48 4.71 5.61 -12.56
CA LEU A 48 3.46 5.60 -11.79
C LEU A 48 2.33 4.76 -12.44
N GLY A 49 2.32 4.64 -13.76
CA GLY A 49 1.27 3.93 -14.50
C GLY A 49 1.24 2.43 -14.19
N ARG A 50 2.40 1.76 -14.24
CA ARG A 50 2.49 0.31 -14.02
C ARG A 50 2.68 -0.05 -12.54
N THR A 51 3.21 0.85 -11.72
CA THR A 51 3.36 0.61 -10.27
C THR A 51 2.00 0.50 -9.57
N ALA A 52 0.92 1.02 -10.16
CA ALA A 52 -0.44 0.85 -9.64
C ALA A 52 -0.86 -0.63 -9.51
N TYR A 53 -0.31 -1.54 -10.32
CA TYR A 53 -0.58 -2.98 -10.21
C TYR A 53 -0.05 -3.58 -8.89
N VAL A 54 0.97 -2.96 -8.26
CA VAL A 54 1.53 -3.44 -6.98
C VAL A 54 0.49 -3.38 -5.85
N ALA A 55 -0.39 -2.37 -5.85
CA ALA A 55 -1.46 -2.24 -4.86
C ALA A 55 -2.45 -3.42 -4.89
N ILE A 56 -2.64 -4.02 -6.07
CA ILE A 56 -3.47 -5.21 -6.27
C ILE A 56 -2.70 -6.46 -5.83
N ALA A 57 -1.39 -6.51 -6.13
CA ALA A 57 -0.55 -7.68 -5.85
C ALA A 57 -0.29 -7.89 -4.35
N ILE A 58 -0.12 -6.84 -3.54
CA ILE A 58 0.18 -6.95 -2.10
C ILE A 58 -0.80 -7.87 -1.33
N PRO A 59 -2.13 -7.65 -1.37
CA PRO A 59 -3.06 -8.50 -0.64
C PRO A 59 -3.09 -9.94 -1.17
N LEU A 60 -2.91 -10.14 -2.49
CA LEU A 60 -2.81 -11.47 -3.10
C LEU A 60 -1.58 -12.22 -2.60
N VAL A 61 -0.42 -11.57 -2.55
CA VAL A 61 0.83 -12.15 -2.05
C VAL A 61 0.72 -12.44 -0.55
N ALA A 62 0.13 -11.54 0.23
CA ALA A 62 -0.10 -11.75 1.67
C ALA A 62 -0.95 -13.00 1.93
N LEU A 63 -2.04 -13.17 1.19
CA LEU A 63 -2.89 -14.37 1.30
C LEU A 63 -2.19 -15.62 0.79
N ALA A 64 -1.44 -15.55 -0.30
CA ALA A 64 -0.67 -16.69 -0.80
C ALA A 64 0.34 -17.17 0.26
N ILE A 65 1.08 -16.25 0.89
CA ILE A 65 2.02 -16.59 1.96
C ILE A 65 1.27 -17.21 3.15
N SER A 66 0.15 -16.62 3.60
CA SER A 66 -0.65 -17.20 4.69
C SER A 66 -1.18 -18.60 4.35
N THR A 67 -1.59 -18.84 3.09
CA THR A 67 -2.02 -20.19 2.66
C THR A 67 -0.89 -21.21 2.68
N ILE A 68 0.33 -20.81 2.29
CA ILE A 68 1.49 -21.70 2.22
C ILE A 68 2.05 -21.99 3.61
N PHE A 69 2.16 -20.98 4.47
CA PHE A 69 2.80 -21.11 5.79
C PHE A 69 1.85 -21.56 6.90
N GLU A 70 0.57 -21.19 6.84
CA GLU A 70 -0.39 -21.44 7.93
C GLU A 70 -1.48 -22.46 7.54
N ASN A 71 -1.44 -23.05 6.33
CA ASN A 71 -2.51 -23.89 5.78
C ASN A 71 -3.88 -23.18 5.85
N TYR A 72 -3.90 -21.89 5.49
CA TYR A 72 -5.10 -21.06 5.57
C TYR A 72 -6.28 -21.67 4.81
N GLN A 73 -7.39 -21.87 5.52
CA GLN A 73 -8.65 -22.37 4.95
C GLN A 73 -9.41 -21.21 4.31
N TRP A 74 -9.56 -21.25 2.99
CA TRP A 74 -10.29 -20.24 2.24
C TRP A 74 -11.77 -20.24 2.62
N THR A 75 -12.19 -19.22 3.36
CA THR A 75 -13.61 -19.03 3.66
C THR A 75 -14.29 -18.28 2.51
N PRO A 76 -15.60 -18.51 2.26
CA PRO A 76 -16.36 -17.77 1.26
C PRO A 76 -16.29 -16.25 1.47
N LEU A 77 -16.21 -15.82 2.73
CA LEU A 77 -16.10 -14.41 3.11
C LEU A 77 -14.73 -13.83 2.74
N ALA A 78 -13.64 -14.59 2.92
CA ALA A 78 -12.30 -14.18 2.49
C ALA A 78 -12.24 -14.02 0.97
N VAL A 79 -12.83 -14.95 0.22
CA VAL A 79 -12.92 -14.87 -1.25
C VAL A 79 -13.70 -13.64 -1.69
N ALA A 80 -14.84 -13.35 -1.05
CA ALA A 80 -15.63 -12.16 -1.33
C ALA A 80 -14.86 -10.86 -1.03
N GLY A 81 -14.13 -10.82 0.09
CA GLY A 81 -13.28 -9.69 0.46
C GLY A 81 -12.15 -9.45 -0.55
N VAL A 82 -11.47 -10.51 -0.99
CA VAL A 82 -10.47 -10.44 -2.06
C VAL A 82 -11.09 -9.89 -3.34
N GLY A 83 -12.23 -10.43 -3.77
CA GLY A 83 -12.94 -9.94 -4.95
C GLY A 83 -13.26 -8.44 -4.87
N LEU A 84 -13.73 -7.96 -3.71
CA LEU A 84 -14.06 -6.56 -3.49
C LEU A 84 -12.81 -5.65 -3.56
N VAL A 85 -11.71 -6.06 -2.92
CA VAL A 85 -10.45 -5.30 -2.94
C VAL A 85 -9.89 -5.22 -4.36
N LEU A 86 -9.90 -6.32 -5.09
CA LEU A 86 -9.45 -6.37 -6.49
C LEU A 86 -10.32 -5.48 -7.38
N ALA A 87 -11.65 -5.56 -7.23
CA ALA A 87 -12.59 -4.75 -8.01
C ALA A 87 -12.42 -3.25 -7.74
N GLY A 88 -12.32 -2.84 -6.48
CA GLY A 88 -12.11 -1.44 -6.09
C GLY A 88 -10.80 -0.86 -6.62
N ASN A 89 -9.70 -1.60 -6.50
CA ASN A 89 -8.40 -1.17 -7.02
C ASN A 89 -8.38 -1.09 -8.55
N LEU A 90 -9.00 -2.06 -9.24
CA LEU A 90 -9.07 -2.08 -10.70
C LEU A 90 -9.89 -0.91 -11.26
N MET A 91 -10.99 -0.53 -10.60
CA MET A 91 -11.78 0.66 -10.95
C MET A 91 -10.93 1.95 -10.87
N LEU A 92 -10.06 2.04 -9.87
CA LEU A 92 -9.19 3.20 -9.67
C LEU A 92 -8.16 3.36 -10.81
N ILE A 93 -7.59 2.24 -11.29
CA ILE A 93 -6.63 2.23 -12.39
C ILE A 93 -7.32 2.61 -13.72
N ARG A 94 -8.53 2.11 -13.95
CA ARG A 94 -9.32 2.37 -15.18
C ARG A 94 -9.72 3.84 -15.35
N LYS A 95 -9.89 4.60 -14.26
CA LYS A 95 -10.38 5.99 -14.31
C LYS A 95 -9.30 7.03 -14.63
N ARG A 96 -8.01 6.67 -14.69
CA ARG A 96 -6.96 7.59 -15.13
C ARG A 96 -7.02 7.81 -16.65
N ARG A 97 -7.97 8.62 -17.11
CA ARG A 97 -7.78 9.38 -18.35
C ARG A 97 -6.72 10.43 -18.04
N PRO A 98 -5.59 10.47 -18.75
CA PRO A 98 -4.69 11.61 -18.61
C PRO A 98 -5.51 12.84 -19.01
N ALA A 99 -5.64 13.81 -18.10
CA ALA A 99 -6.09 15.12 -18.51
C ALA A 99 -5.15 15.58 -19.63
N PRO A 100 -5.66 16.07 -20.77
CA PRO A 100 -4.80 16.65 -21.78
C PRO A 100 -4.08 17.81 -21.09
N MET A 101 -2.79 17.63 -20.85
CA MET A 101 -1.93 18.68 -20.31
C MET A 101 -1.96 19.80 -21.34
N ALA A 102 -2.56 20.93 -20.97
CA ALA A 102 -2.71 22.14 -21.76
C ALA A 102 -1.34 22.73 -22.14
N THR A 103 -0.66 22.05 -23.05
CA THR A 103 0.63 22.44 -23.65
C THR A 103 0.41 23.38 -24.85
N ASP A 104 -0.85 23.67 -25.19
CA ASP A 104 -1.19 24.42 -26.41
C ASP A 104 -1.29 25.95 -26.20
N SER A 105 -1.51 26.43 -24.97
CA SER A 105 -1.77 27.87 -24.73
C SER A 105 -0.54 28.68 -24.30
N LEU A 106 0.58 28.06 -23.94
CA LEU A 106 1.81 28.77 -23.57
C LEU A 106 2.83 28.83 -24.72
N CYS A 107 2.63 28.06 -25.79
CA CYS A 107 3.45 28.09 -27.01
C CYS A 107 2.87 28.97 -28.12
N ASN A 108 1.83 29.77 -27.82
CA ASN A 108 1.26 30.71 -28.78
C ASN A 108 0.93 32.07 -28.15
N PRO A 109 1.89 33.01 -28.16
CA PRO A 109 1.64 34.40 -27.76
C PRO A 109 0.81 35.20 -28.79
N GLU A 110 0.46 34.64 -29.95
CA GLU A 110 -0.10 35.39 -31.09
C GLU A 110 -1.62 35.25 -31.30
N LYS A 111 -2.38 34.65 -30.39
CA LYS A 111 -3.85 34.60 -30.58
C LYS A 111 -4.50 35.90 -30.10
N PRO A 112 -5.04 36.76 -31.00
CA PRO A 112 -5.78 37.92 -30.56
C PRO A 112 -7.08 37.45 -29.92
N VAL A 113 -7.35 37.97 -28.72
CA VAL A 113 -8.64 37.80 -28.03
C VAL A 113 -9.67 38.59 -28.84
N ALA A 114 -10.40 37.89 -29.70
CA ALA A 114 -11.59 38.39 -30.38
C ALA A 114 -12.82 38.13 -29.50
#